data_AF-A0A453T2Y7-F1
#
_entry.id   AF-A0A453T2Y7-F1
#
_cell.length_a   1.000
_cell.length_b   1.000
_cell.length_c   1.000
_cell.angle_alpha   90.00
_cell.angle_beta   90.00
_cell.angle_gamma   90.00
#
_symmetry.space_group_name_H-M   'P 1'
#
loop_
_entity.id
_entity.type
_entity.pdbx_description
1 polymer ?
#
loop_
_entity_poly.entity_id
_entity_poly.type
_entity_poly.pdbx_seq_one_letter_code
_entity_poly.pdbx_strand_id
1 'polypeptide(L)'
;MPPPPERWSILARIPKVVKDKEAKRTFPPGADVSVACDEPPRASILTAPFRISPPPCLPSYPYVAAADSSGLLLLRATEPGGEVTHHLCHARTGEATCLREHDCPMGFDGANVGLMASRDSCVVAELQPSGDGSGRATLLRYTVGQYKWAVTELAYSPPLHRQWFCAGVVSHGGMLWWVELSYGLLACDPYSYKPELVHVPLPAVIDPLPGKVANLANRGSHSCVKASSGSCYCTMHGTTYLAWGIAI
;
A
#
# COMPACT_ATOMS: atom_id res chain seq x y z
N MET A 1 22.51 -25.83 -11.25
CA MET A 1 21.12 -26.01 -10.79
C MET A 1 20.41 -24.68 -10.98
N PRO A 2 19.30 -24.59 -11.72
CA PRO A 2 18.52 -23.35 -11.75
C PRO A 2 18.04 -23.02 -10.32
N PRO A 3 17.90 -21.74 -9.96
CA PRO A 3 17.34 -21.36 -8.67
C PRO A 3 15.96 -22.01 -8.50
N PRO A 4 15.59 -22.45 -7.29
CA PRO A 4 14.27 -23.00 -7.06
C PRO A 4 13.20 -22.00 -7.52
N PRO A 5 12.09 -22.48 -8.11
CA PRO A 5 11.04 -21.61 -8.59
C PRO A 5 10.52 -20.74 -7.44
N GLU A 6 10.44 -19.44 -7.68
CA GLU A 6 9.86 -18.51 -6.71
C GLU A 6 8.42 -18.92 -6.43
N ARG A 7 8.14 -19.26 -5.17
CA ARG A 7 6.78 -19.54 -4.72
C ARG A 7 6.04 -18.22 -4.61
N TRP A 8 5.06 -18.03 -5.47
CA TRP A 8 4.11 -16.93 -5.40
C TRP A 8 2.80 -17.41 -4.76
N SER A 9 2.09 -16.49 -4.11
CA SER A 9 0.80 -16.75 -3.48
C SER A 9 -0.18 -15.64 -3.84
N ILE A 10 -1.46 -15.98 -3.95
CA ILE A 10 -2.54 -15.01 -4.12
C ILE A 10 -3.00 -14.64 -2.72
N LEU A 11 -3.00 -13.35 -2.37
CA LEU A 11 -3.49 -12.89 -1.07
C LEU A 11 -4.81 -12.13 -1.24
N ALA A 12 -5.84 -12.54 -0.49
CA ALA A 12 -7.08 -11.81 -0.42
C ALA A 12 -6.85 -10.44 0.24
N ARG A 13 -7.34 -9.37 -0.40
CA ARG A 13 -7.19 -8.00 0.12
C ARG A 13 -7.97 -7.77 1.40
N ILE A 14 -9.16 -8.36 1.53
CA ILE A 14 -10.00 -8.21 2.73
C ILE A 14 -9.70 -9.40 3.66
N PRO A 15 -9.23 -9.16 4.89
CA PRO A 15 -8.99 -10.21 5.85
C PRO A 15 -10.31 -10.76 6.40
N LYS A 16 -10.27 -12.01 6.85
CA LYS A 16 -11.35 -12.61 7.64
C LYS A 16 -11.25 -12.10 9.07
N VAL A 17 -12.32 -11.51 9.59
CA VAL A 17 -12.39 -11.09 11.00
C VAL A 17 -13.12 -12.15 11.83
N VAL A 18 -12.53 -12.56 12.95
CA VAL A 18 -13.10 -13.55 13.89
C VAL A 18 -13.20 -13.00 15.30
N LYS A 19 -14.07 -13.59 16.13
CA LYS A 19 -14.19 -13.24 17.55
C LYS A 19 -12.90 -13.61 18.29
N ASP A 20 -12.50 -12.85 19.31
CA ASP A 20 -11.26 -13.11 20.06
C ASP A 20 -11.21 -14.50 20.69
N LYS A 21 -12.34 -15.02 21.17
CA LYS A 21 -12.43 -16.39 21.70
C LYS A 21 -12.14 -17.46 20.65
N GLU A 22 -12.56 -17.22 19.40
CA GLU A 22 -12.28 -18.12 18.28
C GLU A 22 -10.80 -18.03 17.90
N ALA A 23 -10.25 -16.82 17.75
CA ALA A 23 -8.84 -16.58 17.47
C ALA A 23 -7.93 -17.28 18.49
N LYS A 24 -8.23 -17.14 19.79
CA LYS A 24 -7.47 -17.82 20.87
C LYS A 24 -7.44 -19.34 20.75
N ARG A 25 -8.44 -19.94 20.10
CA ARG A 25 -8.54 -21.40 19.90
C ARG A 25 -7.88 -21.85 18.60
N THR A 26 -7.88 -21.02 17.56
CA THR A 26 -7.47 -21.39 16.20
C THR A 26 -6.07 -20.92 15.84
N PHE A 27 -5.56 -19.85 16.45
CA PHE A 27 -4.25 -19.31 16.13
C PHE A 27 -3.14 -20.11 16.82
N PRO A 28 -1.94 -20.18 16.22
CA PRO A 28 -0.77 -20.72 16.89
C PRO A 28 -0.53 -20.01 18.23
N PRO A 29 0.02 -20.69 19.25
CA PRO A 29 0.37 -20.05 20.51
C PRO A 29 1.29 -18.83 20.30
N GLY A 30 0.93 -17.69 20.86
CA GLY A 30 1.68 -16.43 20.72
C GLY A 30 1.39 -15.64 19.43
N ALA A 31 0.56 -16.15 18.52
CA ALA A 31 0.20 -15.44 17.30
C ALA A 31 -0.96 -14.46 17.52
N ASP A 32 -0.82 -13.26 16.95
CA ASP A 32 -1.86 -12.24 16.95
C ASP A 32 -2.81 -12.34 15.76
N VAL A 33 -2.28 -12.80 14.63
CA VAL A 33 -3.00 -13.05 13.39
C VAL A 33 -2.61 -14.41 12.81
N SER A 34 -3.36 -14.89 11.83
CA SER A 34 -3.04 -16.14 11.12
C SER A 34 -3.22 -15.95 9.62
N VAL A 35 -2.30 -16.50 8.81
CA VAL A 35 -2.40 -16.48 7.35
C VAL A 35 -2.48 -17.91 6.85
N ALA A 36 -3.61 -18.26 6.23
CA ALA A 36 -3.76 -19.53 5.55
C ALA A 36 -3.00 -19.46 4.21
N CYS A 37 -1.79 -20.03 4.15
CA CYS A 37 -0.97 -20.07 2.94
C CYS A 37 -1.47 -21.17 2.00
N ASP A 38 -2.49 -20.85 1.21
CA ASP A 38 -3.06 -21.76 0.21
C ASP A 38 -2.22 -21.75 -1.08
N GLU A 39 -2.12 -22.91 -1.74
CA GLU A 39 -1.47 -23.01 -3.06
C GLU A 39 -2.33 -22.33 -4.15
N PRO A 40 -1.70 -21.59 -5.08
CA PRO A 40 -2.42 -21.02 -6.22
C PRO A 40 -3.20 -22.09 -7.01
N PRO A 41 -4.41 -21.78 -7.53
CA PRO A 41 -5.01 -20.45 -7.65
C PRO A 41 -5.85 -20.03 -6.43
N ARG A 42 -5.83 -20.78 -5.32
CA ARG A 42 -6.62 -20.42 -4.13
C ARG A 42 -5.99 -19.20 -3.45
N ALA A 43 -6.84 -18.26 -3.08
CA ALA A 43 -6.41 -17.07 -2.34
C ALA A 43 -6.11 -17.46 -0.89
N SER A 44 -4.89 -17.18 -0.46
CA SER A 44 -4.50 -17.11 0.94
C SER A 44 -5.28 -15.98 1.63
N ILE A 45 -5.67 -16.19 2.89
CA ILE A 45 -6.49 -15.23 3.64
C ILE A 45 -5.82 -14.93 4.98
N LEU A 46 -5.60 -13.64 5.23
CA LEU A 46 -5.25 -13.13 6.56
C LEU A 46 -6.49 -13.19 7.46
N THR A 47 -6.35 -13.80 8.62
CA THR A 47 -7.38 -13.84 9.66
C THR A 47 -6.95 -12.96 10.82
N ALA A 48 -7.76 -11.96 11.13
CA ALA A 48 -7.53 -11.02 12.22
C ALA A 48 -8.63 -11.16 13.31
N PRO A 49 -8.29 -10.98 14.58
CA PRO A 49 -9.25 -10.97 15.69
C PRO A 49 -9.93 -9.60 15.84
N PHE A 50 -11.09 -9.59 16.49
CA PHE A 50 -11.89 -8.38 16.74
C PHE A 50 -11.13 -7.27 17.47
N ARG A 51 -10.19 -7.63 18.36
CA ARG A 51 -9.32 -6.66 19.05
C ARG A 51 -8.39 -5.86 18.12
N ILE A 52 -8.07 -6.39 16.93
CA ILE A 52 -7.25 -5.70 15.93
C ILE A 52 -8.16 -4.86 15.01
N SER A 53 -9.26 -5.45 14.54
CA SER A 53 -10.24 -4.73 13.75
C SER A 53 -11.62 -5.35 13.91
N PRO A 54 -12.70 -4.55 14.02
CA PRO A 54 -14.05 -5.07 13.85
C PRO A 54 -14.24 -5.57 12.41
N PRO A 55 -15.25 -6.43 12.19
CA PRO A 55 -15.61 -6.89 10.87
C PRO A 55 -16.02 -5.71 9.98
N PRO A 56 -15.96 -5.88 8.65
CA PRO A 56 -16.35 -4.84 7.72
C PRO A 56 -17.70 -4.21 8.06
N CYS A 57 -17.72 -2.91 8.37
CA CYS A 57 -18.92 -2.11 8.57
C CYS A 57 -18.80 -0.81 7.78
N LEU A 58 -19.63 -0.62 6.74
CA LEU A 58 -19.51 0.56 5.88
C LEU A 58 -19.56 1.86 6.70
N PRO A 59 -18.65 2.83 6.46
CA PRO A 59 -17.67 2.88 5.37
C PRO A 59 -16.29 2.29 5.68
N SER A 60 -16.03 1.77 6.89
CA SER A 60 -14.69 1.32 7.31
C SER A 60 -14.56 -0.20 7.34
N TYR A 61 -13.52 -0.72 6.70
CA TYR A 61 -13.21 -2.15 6.77
C TYR A 61 -11.71 -2.38 6.72
N PRO A 62 -11.22 -3.42 7.41
CA PRO A 62 -9.81 -3.76 7.35
C PRO A 62 -9.45 -4.23 5.95
N TYR A 63 -8.25 -3.90 5.50
CA TYR A 63 -7.70 -4.46 4.27
C TYR A 63 -6.18 -4.50 4.30
N VAL A 64 -5.59 -5.44 3.56
CA VAL A 64 -4.15 -5.51 3.34
C VAL A 64 -3.77 -4.41 2.35
N ALA A 65 -3.05 -3.40 2.84
CA ALA A 65 -2.60 -2.23 2.08
C ALA A 65 -1.36 -2.54 1.24
N ALA A 66 -0.44 -3.35 1.76
CA ALA A 66 0.76 -3.77 1.06
C ALA A 66 1.23 -5.14 1.53
N ALA A 67 1.99 -5.83 0.69
CA ALA A 67 2.63 -7.11 1.00
C ALA A 67 4.03 -7.14 0.40
N ASP A 68 4.95 -7.79 1.10
CA ASP A 68 6.32 -8.00 0.64
C ASP A 68 6.65 -9.50 0.53
N SER A 69 7.61 -9.82 -0.34
CA SER A 69 8.19 -11.14 -0.57
C SER A 69 8.74 -11.81 0.69
N SER A 70 9.16 -11.05 1.71
CA SER A 70 9.55 -11.61 3.01
C SER A 70 8.39 -12.23 3.78
N GLY A 71 7.14 -11.97 3.40
CA GLY A 71 5.94 -12.39 4.13
C GLY A 71 5.44 -11.34 5.13
N LEU A 72 5.99 -10.12 5.09
CA LEU A 72 5.44 -8.97 5.80
C LEU A 72 4.21 -8.43 5.07
N LEU A 73 3.16 -8.17 5.83
CA LEU A 73 1.87 -7.66 5.37
C LEU A 73 1.56 -6.39 6.15
N LEU A 74 1.19 -5.33 5.45
CA LEU A 74 0.68 -4.11 6.06
C LEU A 74 -0.85 -4.17 6.07
N LEU A 75 -1.43 -4.32 7.24
CA LEU A 75 -2.87 -4.32 7.46
C LEU A 75 -3.32 -2.92 7.89
N ARG A 76 -4.22 -2.31 7.11
CA ARG A 76 -5.03 -1.20 7.60
C ARG A 76 -6.19 -1.80 8.39
N ALA A 77 -6.34 -1.37 9.63
CA ALA A 77 -7.38 -1.78 10.55
C ALA A 77 -8.19 -0.57 11.00
N THR A 78 -9.25 -0.83 11.74
CA THR A 78 -9.99 0.21 12.46
C THR A 78 -10.09 -0.26 13.89
N GLU A 79 -9.67 0.52 14.88
CA GLU A 79 -9.90 0.13 16.26
C GLU A 79 -11.41 0.17 16.57
N PRO A 80 -11.90 -0.57 17.59
CA PRO A 80 -13.31 -0.52 17.98
C PRO A 80 -13.83 0.89 18.30
N GLY A 81 -12.93 1.83 18.61
CA GLY A 81 -13.23 3.26 18.82
C GLY A 81 -13.40 4.08 17.53
N GLY A 82 -13.14 3.51 16.35
CA GLY A 82 -13.27 4.16 15.05
C GLY A 82 -11.98 4.75 14.47
N GLU A 83 -10.87 4.71 15.22
CA GLU A 83 -9.56 5.18 14.76
C GLU A 83 -8.94 4.23 13.73
N VAL A 84 -8.26 4.78 12.72
CA VAL A 84 -7.63 3.98 11.66
C VAL A 84 -6.20 3.67 12.06
N THR A 85 -5.90 2.41 12.29
CA THR A 85 -4.55 1.96 12.65
C THR A 85 -3.90 1.17 11.52
N HIS A 86 -2.57 1.17 11.50
CA HIS A 86 -1.80 0.31 10.63
C HIS A 86 -1.11 -0.75 11.48
N HIS A 87 -1.15 -1.99 11.03
CA HIS A 87 -0.50 -3.11 11.68
C HIS A 87 0.49 -3.76 10.72
N LEU A 88 1.72 -3.93 11.16
CA LEU A 88 2.68 -4.76 10.46
C LEU A 88 2.52 -6.20 10.93
N CYS A 89 2.05 -7.06 10.04
CA CYS A 89 1.78 -8.47 10.30
C CYS A 89 2.82 -9.35 9.61
N HIS A 90 3.37 -10.34 10.32
CA HIS A 90 4.29 -11.31 9.72
C HIS A 90 3.56 -12.63 9.46
N ALA A 91 3.37 -12.98 8.17
CA ALA A 91 2.49 -14.07 7.75
C ALA A 91 2.89 -15.45 8.30
N ARG A 92 4.19 -15.70 8.52
CA ARG A 92 4.69 -16.99 9.00
C ARG A 92 4.60 -17.17 10.52
N THR A 93 4.85 -16.11 11.28
CA THR A 93 4.86 -16.17 12.77
C THR A 93 3.51 -15.78 13.35
N GLY A 94 2.69 -15.04 12.60
CA GLY A 94 1.43 -14.47 13.07
C GLY A 94 1.60 -13.29 14.02
N GLU A 95 2.82 -12.76 14.18
CA GLU A 95 3.06 -11.55 14.97
C GLU A 95 2.43 -10.34 14.28
N ALA A 96 1.80 -9.46 15.06
CA ALA A 96 1.24 -8.21 14.56
C ALA A 96 1.63 -7.04 15.46
N THR A 97 2.36 -6.07 14.92
CA THR A 97 2.72 -4.84 15.63
C THR A 97 1.86 -3.68 15.17
N CYS A 98 1.15 -3.02 16.10
CA CYS A 98 0.43 -1.79 15.81
C CYS A 98 1.41 -0.63 15.63
N LEU A 99 1.34 0.02 14.47
CA LEU A 99 2.03 1.26 14.14
C LEU A 99 1.14 2.40 14.62
N ARG A 100 1.24 2.74 15.91
CA ARG A 100 0.41 3.79 16.51
C ARG A 100 0.66 5.15 15.84
N GLU A 101 -0.38 5.98 15.89
CA GLU A 101 -0.52 7.23 15.16
C GLU A 101 0.57 8.27 15.47
N HIS A 102 0.80 9.10 14.46
CA HIS A 102 1.44 10.40 14.54
C HIS A 102 0.33 11.46 14.63
N ASP A 103 0.57 12.60 15.31
CA ASP A 103 -0.40 13.68 15.56
C ASP A 103 -0.90 14.44 14.29
N CYS A 104 -0.71 13.88 13.08
CA CYS A 104 -1.16 14.49 11.84
C CYS A 104 -2.46 13.81 11.37
N PRO A 105 -3.51 14.58 11.05
CA PRO A 105 -4.74 14.00 10.52
C PRO A 105 -4.44 13.24 9.23
N MET A 106 -4.63 11.92 9.28
CA MET A 106 -4.38 11.00 8.20
C MET A 106 -5.14 11.41 6.93
N GLY A 107 -4.54 11.16 5.76
CA GLY A 107 -5.27 11.29 4.50
C GLY A 107 -6.47 10.35 4.48
N PHE A 108 -7.66 10.88 4.17
CA PHE A 108 -8.96 10.20 4.27
C PHE A 108 -9.04 8.80 3.62
N ASP A 109 -8.20 8.47 2.62
CA ASP A 109 -8.34 7.24 1.84
C ASP A 109 -7.44 6.07 2.26
N GLY A 110 -6.41 6.26 3.11
CA GLY A 110 -5.52 5.19 3.59
C GLY A 110 -4.75 4.40 2.51
N ALA A 111 -4.99 4.65 1.23
CA ALA A 111 -4.29 4.08 0.09
C ALA A 111 -2.91 4.73 -0.15
N ASN A 112 -2.52 5.68 0.71
CA ASN A 112 -1.27 6.42 0.65
C ASN A 112 -0.10 5.68 1.32
N VAL A 113 -0.33 4.53 1.96
CA VAL A 113 0.68 3.85 2.75
C VAL A 113 1.28 2.68 1.97
N GLY A 114 2.61 2.66 1.87
CA GLY A 114 3.40 1.61 1.26
C GLY A 114 4.30 0.88 2.27
N LEU A 115 4.75 -0.30 1.87
CA LEU A 115 5.66 -1.15 2.62
C LEU A 115 6.87 -1.47 1.74
N MET A 116 8.07 -1.27 2.27
CA MET A 116 9.30 -1.75 1.65
C MET A 116 10.12 -2.51 2.69
N ALA A 117 10.53 -3.72 2.35
CA ALA A 117 11.46 -4.48 3.16
C ALA A 117 12.82 -4.57 2.46
N SER A 118 13.86 -4.52 3.28
CA SER A 118 15.22 -4.89 2.97
C SER A 118 15.56 -6.18 3.74
N ARG A 119 16.77 -6.71 3.56
CA ARG A 119 17.23 -7.94 4.24
C ARG A 119 17.14 -7.83 5.77
N ASP A 120 17.48 -6.64 6.30
CA ASP A 120 17.68 -6.45 7.74
C ASP A 120 16.71 -5.41 8.35
N SER A 121 15.86 -4.79 7.54
CA SER A 121 15.01 -3.68 7.99
C SER A 121 13.76 -3.57 7.14
N CYS A 122 12.73 -2.93 7.68
CA CYS A 122 11.50 -2.65 6.96
C CYS A 122 11.08 -1.21 7.25
N VAL A 123 10.61 -0.53 6.20
CA VAL A 123 10.08 0.83 6.29
C VAL A 123 8.64 0.82 5.76
N VAL A 124 7.76 1.39 6.56
CA VAL A 124 6.41 1.77 6.15
C VAL A 124 6.44 3.27 5.87
N ALA A 125 5.89 3.70 4.75
CA ALA A 125 5.88 5.12 4.41
C ALA A 125 4.54 5.58 3.87
N GLU A 126 4.15 6.80 4.24
CA GLU A 126 2.98 7.49 3.73
C GLU A 126 3.40 8.78 3.04
N LEU A 127 2.87 9.04 1.86
CA LEU A 127 3.05 10.30 1.15
C LEU A 127 1.74 11.10 1.14
N GLN A 128 1.84 12.37 1.53
CA GLN A 128 0.73 13.32 1.56
C GLN A 128 1.08 14.56 0.73
N PRO A 129 0.86 14.55 -0.59
CA PRO A 129 1.04 15.72 -1.44
C PRO A 129 0.02 16.81 -1.12
N SER A 130 0.47 18.06 -0.99
CA SER A 130 -0.41 19.22 -0.85
C SER A 130 -1.07 19.54 -2.20
N GLY A 131 -2.38 19.77 -2.15
CA GLY A 131 -3.20 20.15 -3.30
C GLY A 131 -3.37 21.66 -3.48
N ASP A 132 -2.63 22.47 -2.73
CA ASP A 132 -2.72 23.94 -2.70
C ASP A 132 -1.89 24.64 -3.78
N GLY A 133 -1.22 23.90 -4.66
CA GLY A 133 -0.34 24.44 -5.70
C GLY A 133 1.09 24.74 -5.24
N SER A 134 1.46 24.45 -3.99
CA SER A 134 2.81 24.71 -3.46
C SER A 134 3.88 23.74 -3.99
N GLY A 135 3.47 22.59 -4.53
CA GLY A 135 4.41 21.53 -4.92
C GLY A 135 5.12 20.89 -3.73
N ARG A 136 4.51 20.94 -2.53
CA ARG A 136 5.06 20.36 -1.30
C ARG A 136 4.30 19.10 -0.90
N ALA A 137 5.02 18.09 -0.42
CA ALA A 137 4.43 16.87 0.11
C ALA A 137 5.06 16.51 1.45
N THR A 138 4.26 15.96 2.35
CA THR A 138 4.75 15.39 3.61
C THR A 138 5.00 13.90 3.41
N LEU A 139 6.23 13.45 3.67
CA LEU A 139 6.59 12.03 3.73
C LEU A 139 6.70 11.62 5.20
N LEU A 140 5.88 10.67 5.62
CA LEU A 140 5.98 10.01 6.92
C LEU A 140 6.65 8.65 6.73
N ARG A 141 7.61 8.31 7.59
CA ARG A 141 8.33 7.03 7.56
C ARG A 141 8.38 6.39 8.93
N TYR A 142 8.02 5.12 9.00
CA TYR A 142 8.19 4.29 10.17
C TYR A 142 9.17 3.17 9.85
N THR A 143 10.37 3.26 10.43
CA THR A 143 11.34 2.18 10.37
C THR A 143 11.08 1.21 11.52
N VAL A 144 10.88 -0.06 11.21
CA VAL A 144 10.67 -1.10 12.22
C VAL A 144 11.84 -1.10 13.21
N GLY A 145 11.51 -1.04 14.51
CA GLY A 145 12.47 -0.95 15.61
C GLY A 145 12.80 0.48 16.07
N GLN A 146 12.42 1.53 15.34
CA GLN A 146 12.58 2.91 15.80
C GLN A 146 11.39 3.43 16.62
N TYR A 147 10.25 2.74 16.57
CA TYR A 147 9.03 3.03 17.34
C TYR A 147 8.50 4.47 17.22
N LYS A 148 8.90 5.20 16.18
CA LYS A 148 8.50 6.58 15.92
C LYS A 148 8.45 6.86 14.42
N TRP A 149 7.47 7.67 14.02
CA TRP A 149 7.39 8.20 12.66
C TRP A 149 8.37 9.37 12.48
N ALA A 150 9.20 9.30 11.45
CA ALA A 150 9.99 10.42 10.95
C ALA A 150 9.16 11.18 9.91
N VAL A 151 9.10 12.51 10.04
CA VAL A 151 8.40 13.39 9.11
C VAL A 151 9.42 14.17 8.29
N THR A 152 9.20 14.27 6.99
CA THR A 152 10.07 15.01 6.09
C THR A 152 9.21 15.74 5.06
N GLU A 153 9.41 17.05 4.92
CA GLU A 153 8.79 17.82 3.83
C GLU A 153 9.62 17.68 2.56
N LEU A 154 8.96 17.36 1.46
CA LEU A 154 9.55 17.14 0.15
C LEU A 154 8.95 18.11 -0.86
N ALA A 155 9.75 18.50 -1.84
CA ALA A 155 9.28 19.22 -3.02
C ALA A 155 9.03 18.22 -4.15
N TYR A 156 8.03 18.50 -4.98
CA TYR A 156 7.76 17.78 -6.21
C TYR A 156 7.24 18.74 -7.29
N SER A 157 7.36 18.32 -8.54
CA SER A 157 6.91 19.08 -9.71
C SER A 157 6.36 18.12 -10.76
N PRO A 158 5.24 18.45 -11.46
CA PRO A 158 4.49 19.71 -11.39
C PRO A 158 3.59 19.80 -10.15
N PRO A 159 3.32 21.00 -9.59
CA PRO A 159 2.49 21.13 -8.39
C PRO A 159 1.04 20.71 -8.64
N LEU A 160 0.42 20.06 -7.66
CA LEU A 160 -1.01 19.76 -7.67
C LEU A 160 -1.83 20.95 -7.17
N HIS A 161 -2.88 21.29 -7.91
CA HIS A 161 -3.89 22.30 -7.53
C HIS A 161 -5.23 21.65 -7.13
N ARG A 162 -5.18 20.37 -6.73
CA ARG A 162 -6.34 19.57 -6.33
C ARG A 162 -5.93 18.55 -5.28
N GLN A 163 -6.92 17.98 -4.59
CA GLN A 163 -6.70 16.89 -3.65
C GLN A 163 -6.04 15.67 -4.34
N TRP A 164 -5.08 15.07 -3.65
CA TRP A 164 -4.45 13.82 -4.03
C TRP A 164 -5.34 12.62 -3.71
N PHE A 165 -5.56 11.75 -4.70
CA PHE A 165 -6.38 10.54 -4.57
C PHE A 165 -5.56 9.31 -4.94
N CYS A 166 -4.79 8.77 -3.99
CA CYS A 166 -3.94 7.62 -4.27
C CYS A 166 -4.78 6.38 -4.61
N ALA A 167 -4.44 5.76 -5.74
CA ALA A 167 -4.99 4.49 -6.16
C ALA A 167 -4.26 3.31 -5.47
N GLY A 168 -3.04 3.52 -5.00
CA GLY A 168 -2.23 2.52 -4.29
C GLY A 168 -0.74 2.84 -4.33
N VAL A 169 0.04 2.05 -3.58
CA VAL A 169 1.49 2.19 -3.48
C VAL A 169 2.16 0.89 -3.91
N VAL A 170 3.20 0.99 -4.72
CA VAL A 170 3.98 -0.15 -5.21
C VAL A 170 5.42 -0.03 -4.71
N SER A 171 5.99 -1.12 -4.19
CA SER A 171 7.42 -1.22 -3.89
C SER A 171 8.14 -1.86 -5.07
N HIS A 172 9.04 -1.12 -5.70
CA HIS A 172 9.76 -1.60 -6.88
C HIS A 172 11.07 -0.85 -7.10
N GLY A 173 12.14 -1.57 -7.44
CA GLY A 173 13.43 -0.96 -7.80
C GLY A 173 14.06 -0.10 -6.70
N GLY A 174 13.86 -0.47 -5.42
CA GLY A 174 14.34 0.31 -4.27
C GLY A 174 13.56 1.59 -4.01
N MET A 175 12.44 1.81 -4.68
CA MET A 175 11.57 2.98 -4.49
C MET A 175 10.14 2.56 -4.13
N LEU A 176 9.46 3.41 -3.37
CA LEU A 176 8.01 3.36 -3.24
C LEU A 176 7.42 4.28 -4.30
N TRP A 177 6.36 3.80 -4.96
CA TRP A 177 5.68 4.47 -6.06
C TRP A 177 4.22 4.69 -5.68
N TRP A 178 3.87 5.94 -5.36
CA TRP A 178 2.51 6.35 -5.07
C TRP A 178 1.79 6.73 -6.36
N VAL A 179 0.68 6.04 -6.65
CA VAL A 179 -0.02 6.13 -7.93
C VAL A 179 -1.26 7.01 -7.80
N GLU A 180 -1.36 8.07 -8.59
CA GLU A 180 -2.60 8.83 -8.80
C GLU A 180 -2.91 8.84 -10.30
N LEU A 181 -3.96 8.09 -10.68
CA LEU A 181 -4.24 7.75 -12.08
C LEU A 181 -4.56 8.96 -12.97
N SER A 182 -4.85 10.12 -12.41
CA SER A 182 -5.09 11.36 -13.16
C SER A 182 -3.94 12.36 -13.13
N TYR A 183 -2.82 12.05 -12.46
CA TYR A 183 -1.66 12.93 -12.33
C TYR A 183 -0.35 12.24 -12.72
N GLY A 184 -0.15 10.98 -12.32
CA GLY A 184 1.14 10.32 -12.47
C GLY A 184 1.48 9.43 -11.28
N LEU A 185 2.76 9.08 -11.23
CA LEU A 185 3.38 8.45 -10.09
C LEU A 185 4.28 9.47 -9.42
N LEU A 186 4.27 9.48 -8.09
CA LEU A 186 5.33 10.09 -7.29
C LEU A 186 6.15 8.95 -6.68
N ALA A 187 7.46 9.05 -6.71
CA ALA A 187 8.33 8.02 -6.17
C ALA A 187 9.51 8.57 -5.40
N CYS A 188 9.94 7.84 -4.36
CA CYS A 188 11.21 8.09 -3.69
C CYS A 188 11.73 6.81 -3.03
N ASP A 189 13.02 6.78 -2.74
CA ASP A 189 13.63 5.79 -1.85
C ASP A 189 13.30 6.15 -0.38
N PRO A 190 12.50 5.34 0.34
CA PRO A 190 12.15 5.64 1.73
C PRO A 190 13.33 5.47 2.71
N TYR A 191 14.36 4.71 2.34
CA TYR A 191 15.57 4.50 3.16
C TYR A 191 16.58 5.64 3.03
N SER A 192 16.47 6.46 1.99
CA SER A 192 17.37 7.61 1.81
C SER A 192 17.30 8.57 3.00
N TYR A 193 18.47 9.01 3.46
CA TYR A 193 18.57 10.07 4.47
C TYR A 193 17.93 11.38 3.98
N LYS A 194 18.08 11.67 2.68
CA LYS A 194 17.51 12.83 2.00
C LYS A 194 16.68 12.33 0.80
N PRO A 195 15.42 11.90 1.02
CA PRO A 195 14.58 11.43 -0.07
C PRO A 195 14.23 12.60 -0.99
N GLU A 196 14.15 12.33 -2.28
CA GLU A 196 13.74 13.30 -3.31
C GLU A 196 12.62 12.66 -4.14
N LEU A 197 11.57 13.44 -4.42
CA LEU A 197 10.42 12.94 -5.16
C LEU A 197 10.66 13.04 -6.66
N VAL A 198 10.49 11.90 -7.34
CA VAL A 198 10.47 11.79 -8.78
C VAL A 198 9.02 11.75 -9.23
N HIS A 199 8.64 12.65 -10.14
CA HIS A 199 7.35 12.58 -10.84
C HIS A 199 7.50 11.83 -12.15
N VAL A 200 6.59 10.89 -12.39
CA VAL A 200 6.45 10.20 -13.67
C VAL A 200 5.03 10.41 -14.19
N PRO A 201 4.82 11.20 -15.25
CA PRO A 201 3.49 11.41 -15.81
C PRO A 201 2.98 10.11 -16.44
N LEU A 202 1.68 9.84 -16.28
CA LEU A 202 1.02 8.80 -17.05
C LEU A 202 0.80 9.27 -18.50
N PRO A 203 0.84 8.36 -19.50
CA PRO A 203 0.55 8.70 -20.88
C PRO A 203 -0.79 9.42 -21.06
N ALA A 204 -0.87 10.38 -21.99
CA ALA A 204 -2.14 10.99 -22.35
C ALA A 204 -3.03 9.94 -23.04
N VAL A 205 -4.28 9.84 -22.60
CA VAL A 205 -5.30 9.02 -23.28
C VAL A 205 -5.77 9.80 -24.51
N ILE A 206 -5.53 9.24 -25.70
CA ILE A 206 -5.88 9.88 -26.99
C ILE A 206 -7.41 9.97 -27.15
N ASP A 207 -8.16 8.94 -26.73
CA ASP A 207 -9.63 8.88 -26.78
C ASP A 207 -10.24 8.71 -25.37
N PRO A 208 -10.56 9.80 -24.66
CA PRO A 208 -11.17 9.71 -23.33
C PRO A 208 -12.58 9.12 -23.39
N LEU A 209 -12.93 8.24 -22.45
CA LEU A 209 -14.30 7.72 -22.33
C LEU A 209 -15.31 8.85 -22.08
N PRO A 210 -16.51 8.80 -22.68
CA PRO A 210 -17.51 9.87 -22.56
C PRO A 210 -17.91 10.13 -21.09
N GLY A 211 -18.13 11.41 -20.78
CA GLY A 211 -18.09 12.02 -19.43
C GLY A 211 -19.02 11.47 -18.33
N LYS A 212 -19.91 10.51 -18.60
CA LYS A 212 -20.65 9.76 -17.55
C LYS A 212 -19.85 8.57 -16.97
N VAL A 213 -18.86 8.07 -17.71
CA VAL A 213 -17.99 6.95 -17.28
C VAL A 213 -16.73 7.46 -16.58
N ALA A 214 -16.34 8.70 -16.84
CA ALA A 214 -15.13 9.37 -16.33
C ALA A 214 -15.31 10.06 -14.96
N ASN A 215 -16.30 9.64 -14.15
CA ASN A 215 -16.36 10.08 -12.75
C ASN A 215 -15.04 9.71 -12.05
N LEU A 216 -14.54 10.61 -11.18
CA LEU A 216 -13.30 10.41 -10.42
C LEU A 216 -13.29 9.07 -9.66
N ALA A 217 -14.47 8.64 -9.19
CA ALA A 217 -14.71 7.37 -8.53
C ALA A 217 -14.55 6.12 -9.42
N ASN A 218 -14.58 6.23 -10.75
CA ASN A 218 -14.57 5.10 -11.69
C ASN A 218 -13.28 4.95 -12.50
N ARG A 219 -12.26 5.80 -12.30
CA ARG A 219 -11.00 5.71 -13.05
C ARG A 219 -10.25 4.41 -12.79
N GLY A 220 -10.29 3.87 -11.57
CA GLY A 220 -9.68 2.57 -11.25
C GLY A 220 -10.29 1.39 -12.02
N SER A 221 -11.53 1.53 -12.50
CA SER A 221 -12.21 0.52 -13.33
C SER A 221 -11.69 0.47 -14.76
N HIS A 222 -11.03 1.54 -15.22
CA HIS A 222 -10.54 1.68 -16.59
C HIS A 222 -9.03 1.87 -16.67
N SER A 223 -8.35 2.13 -15.55
CA SER A 223 -6.93 2.38 -15.49
C SER A 223 -6.29 1.65 -14.31
N CYS A 224 -5.14 1.00 -14.52
CA CYS A 224 -4.37 0.38 -13.46
C CYS A 224 -2.86 0.47 -13.75
N VAL A 225 -2.06 0.59 -12.70
CA VAL A 225 -0.61 0.41 -12.77
C VAL A 225 -0.28 -1.00 -12.28
N LYS A 226 0.64 -1.65 -12.97
CA LYS A 226 1.12 -3.01 -12.70
C LYS A 226 2.65 -3.01 -12.76
N ALA A 227 3.29 -3.96 -12.09
CA ALA A 227 4.73 -4.16 -12.14
C ALA A 227 5.06 -5.59 -12.58
N SER A 228 6.09 -5.76 -13.40
CA SER A 228 6.61 -7.05 -13.85
C SER A 228 8.07 -6.95 -14.23
N SER A 229 8.90 -7.89 -13.75
CA SER A 229 10.26 -8.14 -14.23
C SER A 229 11.13 -6.89 -14.37
N GLY A 230 11.16 -6.02 -13.35
CA GLY A 230 11.95 -4.78 -13.37
C GLY A 230 11.23 -3.56 -13.96
N SER A 231 10.03 -3.73 -14.53
CA SER A 231 9.30 -2.66 -15.23
C SER A 231 7.94 -2.37 -14.60
N CYS A 232 7.51 -1.11 -14.60
CA CYS A 232 6.14 -0.72 -14.29
C CYS A 232 5.40 -0.43 -15.61
N TYR A 233 4.14 -0.87 -15.71
CA TYR A 233 3.28 -0.64 -16.87
C TYR A 233 1.93 -0.12 -16.43
N CYS A 234 1.37 0.81 -17.20
CA CYS A 234 0.07 1.39 -16.94
C CYS A 234 -0.89 0.99 -18.05
N THR A 235 -1.98 0.33 -17.69
CA THR A 235 -3.09 0.11 -18.62
C THR A 235 -4.10 1.22 -18.42
N MET A 236 -4.52 1.90 -19.48
CA MET A 236 -5.59 2.89 -19.46
C MET A 236 -6.56 2.64 -20.60
N HIS A 237 -7.84 2.50 -20.29
CA HIS A 237 -8.95 2.22 -21.21
C HIS A 237 -8.75 0.97 -22.09
N GLY A 238 -8.14 -0.07 -21.53
CA GLY A 238 -7.85 -1.33 -22.25
C GLY A 238 -6.58 -1.27 -23.12
N THR A 239 -6.03 -0.08 -23.37
CA THR A 239 -4.73 0.09 -24.02
C THR A 239 -3.63 -0.02 -22.97
N THR A 240 -2.69 -0.95 -23.17
CA THR A 240 -1.53 -1.10 -22.28
C THR A 240 -0.40 -0.22 -22.79
N TYR A 241 0.00 0.73 -21.96
CA TYR A 241 1.19 1.54 -22.17
C TYR A 241 2.32 0.98 -21.31
N LEU A 242 3.47 0.74 -21.93
CA LEU A 242 4.71 0.51 -21.18
C LEU A 242 5.06 1.83 -20.50
N ALA A 243 5.02 1.89 -19.17
CA ALA A 243 5.46 3.06 -18.40
C ALA A 243 6.99 3.02 -18.16
N TRP A 244 7.72 2.45 -19.14
CA TRP A 244 9.17 2.21 -19.19
C TRP A 244 9.68 1.01 -18.38
N GLY A 245 10.65 0.33 -19.01
CA GLY A 245 11.52 -0.63 -18.36
C GLY A 245 12.68 0.10 -17.70
N ILE A 246 12.84 -0.08 -16.40
CA ILE A 246 14.03 0.36 -15.69
C ILE A 246 15.14 -0.61 -16.10
N ALA A 247 16.11 -0.13 -16.88
CA ALA A 247 17.41 -0.78 -16.92
C ALA A 247 18.01 -0.63 -15.52
N ILE A 248 18.22 -1.77 -14.87
CA ILE A 248 18.90 -1.92 -13.58
C ILE A 248 20.38 -1.58 -13.79
#